data_AF-A0A971TKK3-F1
#
_entry.id   AF-A0A971TKK3-F1
#
_cell.length_a   1.000
_cell.length_b   1.000
_cell.length_c   1.000
_cell.angle_alpha   90.00
_cell.angle_beta   90.00
_cell.angle_gamma   90.00
#
_symmetry.space_group_name_H-M   'P 1'
#
loop_
_entity.id
_entity.type
_entity.pdbx_description
1 polymer ?
#
loop_
_entity_poly.entity_id
_entity_poly.type
_entity_poly.pdbx_seq_one_letter_code
_entity_poly.pdbx_strand_id
1 'polypeptide(L)'
;MPSSGPEEERNGGCRNIHPTRLPQPRPLPAKDCEPDRDCDDETHNRLENAKSQACDNLVGCRDPNLDPIEAFSRALQWRDCANARQRVMEECYGGPNRGNWGHVQAYNQAVSAMNRCFKRAYGRIPR
;
A
#
# COMPACT_ATOMS: atom_id res chain seq x y z
N MET A 1 -22.53 -46.05 -1.36
CA MET A 1 -22.03 -44.69 -1.69
C MET A 1 -22.63 -43.72 -0.69
N PRO A 2 -21.89 -43.20 0.30
CA PRO A 2 -22.38 -42.13 1.14
C PRO A 2 -21.95 -40.78 0.56
N SER A 3 -22.95 -39.97 0.21
CA SER A 3 -22.81 -38.55 -0.09
C SER A 3 -22.84 -37.72 1.19
N SER A 4 -22.21 -36.55 1.09
CA SER A 4 -22.44 -35.34 1.89
C SER A 4 -21.69 -35.25 3.23
N GLY A 5 -20.48 -34.67 3.16
CA GLY A 5 -19.85 -34.00 4.29
C GLY A 5 -20.54 -32.67 4.61
N PRO A 6 -20.34 -32.10 5.81
CA PRO A 6 -21.00 -30.86 6.21
C PRO A 6 -20.38 -29.67 5.46
N GLU A 7 -21.25 -28.88 4.82
CA GLU A 7 -20.95 -27.53 4.35
C GLU A 7 -20.61 -26.66 5.57
N GLU A 8 -19.32 -26.38 5.76
CA GLU A 8 -18.85 -25.45 6.78
C GLU A 8 -19.25 -24.03 6.38
N GLU A 9 -20.03 -23.41 7.28
CA GLU A 9 -20.58 -22.06 7.18
C GLU A 9 -19.54 -21.03 6.75
N ARG A 10 -19.57 -20.64 5.48
CA ARG A 10 -18.96 -19.39 5.02
C ARG A 10 -19.91 -18.22 5.28
N ASN A 11 -20.26 -18.01 6.54
CA ASN A 11 -21.05 -16.85 7.00
C ASN A 11 -20.19 -15.91 7.87
N GLY A 12 -19.09 -15.44 7.30
CA GLY A 12 -18.31 -14.32 7.84
C GLY A 12 -18.91 -12.97 7.45
N GLY A 13 -20.21 -12.77 7.70
CA GLY A 13 -20.87 -11.49 7.46
C GLY A 13 -20.56 -10.50 8.57
N CYS A 14 -19.94 -9.37 8.24
CA CYS A 14 -19.78 -8.21 9.12
C CYS A 14 -21.16 -7.66 9.53
N ARG A 15 -21.76 -8.21 10.58
CA ARG A 15 -22.99 -7.68 11.16
C ARG A 15 -22.64 -6.40 11.92
N ASN A 16 -23.20 -5.28 11.47
CA ASN A 16 -23.26 -4.03 12.23
C ASN A 16 -23.92 -4.28 13.58
N ILE A 17 -23.13 -4.36 14.66
CA ILE A 17 -23.65 -4.42 16.02
C ILE A 17 -23.89 -2.97 16.45
N HIS A 18 -25.14 -2.50 16.36
CA HIS A 18 -25.55 -1.29 17.06
C HIS A 18 -25.38 -1.51 18.58
N PRO A 19 -24.80 -0.56 19.33
CA PRO A 19 -24.45 -0.81 20.72
C PRO A 19 -25.68 -0.74 21.62
N THR A 20 -26.20 -1.90 22.03
CA THR A 20 -27.02 -2.00 23.23
C THR A 20 -26.09 -2.16 24.43
N ARG A 21 -26.14 -1.19 25.35
CA ARG A 21 -25.30 -1.08 26.55
C ARG A 21 -25.35 -2.37 27.40
N LEU A 22 -24.24 -3.11 27.46
CA LEU A 22 -23.88 -4.00 28.57
C LEU A 22 -22.34 -3.99 28.78
N PRO A 23 -21.84 -4.23 30.01
CA PRO A 23 -20.48 -3.88 30.42
C PRO A 23 -19.39 -4.68 29.68
N GLN A 24 -18.36 -3.93 29.27
CA GLN A 24 -17.34 -4.26 28.27
C GLN A 24 -16.35 -5.34 28.74
N PRO A 25 -16.16 -6.45 28.01
CA PRO A 25 -14.84 -7.07 27.91
C PRO A 25 -13.92 -6.07 27.20
N ARG A 26 -12.63 -6.00 27.59
CA ARG A 26 -11.65 -5.11 26.93
C ARG A 26 -11.77 -5.27 25.42
N PRO A 27 -11.89 -4.17 24.64
CA PRO A 27 -11.90 -4.28 23.20
C PRO A 27 -10.60 -4.98 22.79
N LEU A 28 -10.72 -6.17 22.21
CA LEU A 28 -9.66 -6.74 21.39
C LEU A 28 -9.29 -5.63 20.37
N PRO A 29 -7.99 -5.45 20.04
CA PRO A 29 -7.63 -4.49 19.00
C PRO A 29 -8.53 -4.79 17.81
N ALA A 30 -9.28 -3.77 17.36
CA ALA A 30 -10.12 -3.90 16.19
C ALA A 30 -9.25 -4.57 15.14
N LYS A 31 -9.68 -5.75 14.67
CA LYS A 31 -9.07 -6.33 13.47
C LYS A 31 -9.28 -5.22 12.46
N ASP A 32 -8.21 -4.53 12.07
CA ASP A 32 -8.29 -3.51 11.04
C ASP A 32 -8.96 -4.22 9.87
N CYS A 33 -10.23 -3.90 9.64
CA CYS A 33 -10.97 -4.47 8.52
C CYS A 33 -10.29 -3.87 7.31
N GLU A 34 -9.36 -4.61 6.71
CA GLU A 34 -8.79 -4.23 5.44
C GLU A 34 -9.96 -3.94 4.50
N PRO A 35 -9.92 -2.82 3.76
CA PRO A 35 -10.97 -2.48 2.83
C PRO A 35 -11.19 -3.66 1.89
N ASP A 36 -12.47 -3.94 1.58
CA ASP A 36 -12.82 -5.01 0.65
C ASP A 36 -11.98 -4.87 -0.62
N ARG A 37 -11.21 -5.92 -0.92
CA ARG A 37 -10.34 -5.99 -2.09
C ARG A 37 -11.10 -6.56 -3.27
N ASP A 38 -10.93 -5.93 -4.44
CA ASP A 38 -11.58 -6.31 -5.69
C ASP A 38 -10.83 -7.45 -6.43
N CYS A 39 -9.57 -7.72 -6.06
CA CYS A 39 -8.73 -8.73 -6.70
C CYS A 39 -8.65 -10.04 -5.88
N ASP A 40 -8.30 -11.14 -6.55
CA ASP A 40 -8.05 -12.42 -5.90
C ASP A 40 -6.73 -12.45 -5.10
N ASP A 41 -6.61 -13.44 -4.21
CA ASP A 41 -5.47 -13.64 -3.32
C ASP A 41 -4.14 -13.81 -4.08
N GLU A 42 -4.16 -14.52 -5.21
CA GLU A 42 -2.97 -14.77 -6.02
C GLU A 42 -2.42 -13.46 -6.61
N THR A 43 -3.32 -12.67 -7.20
CA THR A 43 -3.03 -11.35 -7.77
C THR A 43 -2.54 -10.39 -6.70
N HIS A 44 -3.25 -10.34 -5.56
CA HIS A 44 -2.86 -9.50 -4.42
C HIS A 44 -1.46 -9.84 -3.95
N ASN A 45 -1.17 -11.12 -3.68
CA ASN A 45 0.14 -11.58 -3.23
C ASN A 45 1.25 -11.28 -4.25
N ARG A 46 0.98 -11.48 -5.54
CA ARG A 46 1.94 -11.15 -6.62
C ARG A 46 2.28 -9.66 -6.63
N LEU A 47 1.26 -8.79 -6.54
CA LEU A 47 1.45 -7.34 -6.55
C LEU A 47 2.11 -6.84 -5.26
N GLU A 48 1.77 -7.41 -4.11
CA GLU A 48 2.39 -7.11 -2.82
C GLU A 48 3.87 -7.52 -2.80
N ASN A 49 4.22 -8.69 -3.35
CA ASN A 49 5.62 -9.11 -3.49
C ASN A 49 6.41 -8.18 -4.42
N ALA A 50 5.83 -7.80 -5.57
CA ALA A 50 6.46 -6.84 -6.47
C ALA A 50 6.62 -5.45 -5.82
N LYS A 51 5.63 -5.01 -5.04
CA LYS A 51 5.69 -3.78 -4.25
C LYS A 51 6.81 -3.83 -3.23
N SER A 52 6.92 -4.92 -2.47
CA SER A 52 8.01 -5.09 -1.49
C SER A 52 9.36 -5.00 -2.17
N GLN A 53 9.59 -5.78 -3.23
CA GLN A 53 10.85 -5.73 -3.99
C GLN A 53 11.20 -4.33 -4.53
N ALA A 54 10.21 -3.58 -5.03
CA ALA A 54 10.43 -2.24 -5.57
C ALA A 54 10.63 -1.18 -4.49
N CYS A 55 10.08 -1.38 -3.29
CA CYS A 55 10.12 -0.42 -2.19
C CYS A 55 11.14 -0.75 -1.10
N ASP A 56 11.77 -1.94 -1.15
CA ASP A 56 12.76 -2.38 -0.19
C ASP A 56 14.04 -1.54 -0.29
N ASN A 57 14.65 -1.25 0.88
CA ASN A 57 15.92 -0.53 1.01
C ASN A 57 15.94 0.89 0.40
N LEU A 58 14.78 1.53 0.22
CA LEU A 58 14.72 2.88 -0.31
C LEU A 58 15.41 3.90 0.59
N VAL A 59 16.38 4.60 0.02
CA VAL A 59 17.10 5.69 0.68
C VAL A 59 16.57 7.04 0.19
N GLY A 60 16.28 7.94 1.13
CA GLY A 60 15.85 9.30 0.79
C GLY A 60 16.97 10.18 0.24
N CYS A 61 16.61 11.36 -0.26
CA CYS A 61 17.56 12.36 -0.81
C CYS A 61 17.68 13.63 0.04
N ARG A 62 17.56 13.50 1.37
CA ARG A 62 17.64 14.64 2.30
C ARG A 62 19.06 15.20 2.44
N ASP A 63 20.08 14.39 2.21
CA ASP A 63 21.48 14.79 2.33
C ASP A 63 21.79 15.99 1.40
N PRO A 64 22.29 17.12 1.93
CA PRO A 64 22.73 18.28 1.14
C PRO A 64 23.84 17.95 0.15
N ASN A 65 24.74 17.04 0.50
CA ASN A 65 25.94 16.72 -0.26
C ASN A 65 25.77 15.53 -1.20
N LEU A 66 24.55 14.99 -1.30
CA LEU A 66 24.24 13.88 -2.20
C LEU A 66 24.66 14.20 -3.63
N ASP A 67 25.38 13.27 -4.24
CA ASP A 67 25.81 13.36 -5.63
C ASP A 67 24.59 13.42 -6.58
N PRO A 68 24.59 14.28 -7.62
CA PRO A 68 23.46 14.38 -8.55
C PRO A 68 23.10 13.08 -9.27
N ILE A 69 24.09 12.27 -9.67
CA ILE A 69 23.87 10.98 -10.35
C ILE A 69 23.25 10.00 -9.36
N GLU A 70 23.75 9.96 -8.13
CA GLU A 70 23.17 9.15 -7.07
C GLU A 70 21.73 9.58 -6.72
N ALA A 71 21.48 10.89 -6.63
CA ALA A 71 20.14 11.43 -6.42
C ALA A 71 19.17 11.04 -7.54
N PHE A 72 19.65 11.04 -8.80
CA PHE A 72 18.85 10.59 -9.94
C PHE A 72 18.56 9.09 -9.86
N SER A 73 19.54 8.26 -9.54
CA SER A 73 19.35 6.82 -9.33
C SER A 73 18.32 6.52 -8.24
N ARG A 74 18.42 7.19 -7.08
CA ARG A 74 17.43 7.08 -6.00
C ARG A 74 16.05 7.56 -6.45
N ALA A 75 15.96 8.61 -7.26
CA ALA A 75 14.68 9.07 -7.81
C ALA A 75 14.00 7.99 -8.65
N LEU A 76 14.76 7.26 -9.49
CA LEU A 76 14.23 6.14 -10.27
C LEU A 76 13.74 4.99 -9.39
N GLN A 77 14.45 4.65 -8.32
CA GLN A 77 13.99 3.65 -7.35
C GLN A 77 12.66 4.06 -6.69
N TRP A 78 12.55 5.32 -6.26
CA TRP A 78 11.30 5.85 -5.70
C TRP A 78 10.16 5.87 -6.72
N ARG A 79 10.45 6.09 -8.00
CA ARG A 79 9.47 5.97 -9.09
C ARG A 79 8.96 4.54 -9.22
N ASP A 80 9.85 3.56 -9.21
CA ASP A 80 9.49 2.16 -9.37
C ASP A 80 8.63 1.67 -8.19
N CYS A 81 8.95 2.10 -6.96
CA CYS A 81 8.08 1.88 -5.79
C CYS A 81 6.71 2.57 -5.91
N ALA A 82 6.66 3.81 -6.41
CA ALA A 82 5.39 4.52 -6.64
C ALA A 82 4.52 3.76 -7.65
N ASN A 83 5.10 3.29 -8.76
CA ASN A 83 4.41 2.50 -9.77
C ASN A 83 3.86 1.18 -9.20
N ALA A 84 4.65 0.48 -8.37
CA ALA A 84 4.18 -0.76 -7.76
C ALA A 84 3.02 -0.53 -6.78
N ARG A 85 3.07 0.55 -5.99
CA ARG A 85 1.96 0.96 -5.11
C ARG A 85 0.71 1.36 -5.89
N GLN A 86 0.88 2.06 -7.01
CA GLN A 86 -0.21 2.43 -7.88
C GLN A 86 -0.91 1.19 -8.45
N ARG A 87 -0.15 0.17 -8.89
CA ARG A 87 -0.73 -1.09 -9.39
C ARG A 87 -1.57 -1.80 -8.34
N VAL A 88 -1.07 -1.94 -7.11
CA VAL A 88 -1.88 -2.51 -6.01
C VAL A 88 -3.17 -1.73 -5.82
N MET A 89 -3.09 -0.39 -5.76
CA MET A 89 -4.25 0.48 -5.56
C MET A 89 -5.28 0.35 -6.70
N GLU A 90 -4.83 0.33 -7.94
CA GLU A 90 -5.69 0.28 -9.13
C GLU A 90 -6.29 -1.11 -9.33
N GLU A 91 -5.49 -2.17 -9.22
CA GLU A 91 -5.90 -3.55 -9.50
C GLU A 91 -6.74 -4.15 -8.35
N CYS A 92 -6.45 -3.78 -7.09
CA CYS A 92 -7.08 -4.43 -5.93
C CYS A 92 -8.03 -3.55 -5.13
N TYR A 93 -8.03 -2.23 -5.31
CA TYR A 93 -8.80 -1.32 -4.46
C TYR A 93 -9.57 -0.24 -5.23
N GLY A 94 -9.80 -0.45 -6.54
CA GLY A 94 -10.63 0.42 -7.37
C GLY A 94 -10.06 1.83 -7.59
N GLY A 95 -8.76 2.01 -7.38
CA GLY A 95 -8.06 3.29 -7.62
C GLY A 95 -8.36 4.37 -6.57
N PRO A 96 -7.93 5.63 -6.83
CA PRO A 96 -7.95 6.70 -5.83
C PRO A 96 -9.36 7.18 -5.44
N ASN A 97 -10.40 6.83 -6.20
CA ASN A 97 -11.75 7.34 -6.03
C ASN A 97 -12.64 6.46 -5.13
N ARG A 98 -12.20 5.24 -4.77
CA ARG A 98 -12.99 4.30 -3.93
C ARG A 98 -12.77 4.46 -2.42
N GLY A 99 -12.15 5.56 -1.99
CA GLY A 99 -11.98 5.86 -0.56
C GLY A 99 -10.84 5.09 0.13
N ASN A 100 -9.96 4.40 -0.62
CA ASN A 100 -8.79 3.75 -0.06
C ASN A 100 -7.63 4.75 0.18
N TRP A 101 -7.87 5.68 1.11
CA TRP A 101 -6.96 6.79 1.41
C TRP A 101 -5.58 6.35 1.88
N GLY A 102 -5.47 5.17 2.52
CA GLY A 102 -4.18 4.63 2.96
C GLY A 102 -3.24 4.32 1.78
N HIS A 103 -3.76 3.70 0.72
CA HIS A 103 -2.97 3.39 -0.48
C HIS A 103 -2.64 4.66 -1.28
N VAL A 104 -3.59 5.59 -1.40
CA VAL A 104 -3.37 6.90 -2.02
C VAL A 104 -2.28 7.68 -1.29
N GLN A 105 -2.34 7.71 0.05
CA GLN A 105 -1.33 8.39 0.86
C GLN A 105 0.06 7.76 0.68
N ALA A 106 0.15 6.43 0.70
CA ALA A 106 1.40 5.73 0.53
C ALA A 106 2.01 5.93 -0.87
N TYR A 107 1.18 5.94 -1.92
CA TYR A 107 1.60 6.32 -3.27
C TYR A 107 2.15 7.76 -3.30
N ASN A 108 1.41 8.72 -2.74
CA ASN A 108 1.81 10.13 -2.72
C ASN A 108 3.10 10.37 -1.92
N GLN A 109 3.34 9.58 -0.87
CA GLN A 109 4.61 9.61 -0.13
C GLN A 109 5.80 9.19 -1.01
N ALA A 110 5.65 8.12 -1.79
CA ALA A 110 6.67 7.66 -2.72
C ALA A 110 6.94 8.69 -3.84
N VAL A 111 5.88 9.25 -4.44
CA VAL A 111 5.99 10.33 -5.43
C VAL A 111 6.67 11.57 -4.85
N SER A 112 6.34 11.94 -3.61
CA SER A 112 6.97 13.08 -2.93
C SER A 112 8.45 12.84 -2.67
N ALA A 113 8.85 11.61 -2.33
CA ALA A 113 10.25 11.24 -2.15
C ALA A 113 11.02 11.25 -3.47
N MET A 114 10.45 10.68 -4.54
CA MET A 114 10.97 10.78 -5.91
C MET A 114 11.22 12.23 -6.31
N ASN A 115 10.23 13.11 -6.12
CA ASN A 115 10.33 14.52 -6.49
C ASN A 115 11.42 15.26 -5.71
N ARG A 116 11.65 14.92 -4.42
CA ARG A 116 12.78 15.47 -3.66
C ARG A 116 14.12 15.03 -4.26
N CYS A 117 14.22 13.78 -4.66
CA CYS A 117 15.42 13.25 -5.31
C CYS A 117 15.69 13.92 -6.67
N PHE A 118 14.68 14.08 -7.52
CA PHE A 118 14.83 14.82 -8.77
C PHE A 118 15.23 16.28 -8.53
N LYS A 119 14.60 16.97 -7.58
CA LYS A 119 15.01 18.35 -7.23
C LYS A 119 16.48 18.42 -6.80
N ARG A 120 17.01 17.42 -6.08
CA ARG A 120 18.44 17.36 -5.74
C ARG A 120 19.31 17.12 -6.98
N ALA A 121 18.92 16.17 -7.83
CA ALA A 121 19.65 15.83 -9.04
C ALA A 121 19.77 17.02 -10.00
N TYR A 122 18.69 17.79 -10.17
CA TYR A 122 18.64 18.91 -11.12
C TYR A 122 18.94 20.28 -10.52
N GLY A 123 18.76 20.46 -9.20
CA GLY A 123 18.93 21.75 -8.52
C GLY A 123 20.38 22.18 -8.28
N ARG A 124 21.36 21.31 -8.58
CA ARG A 124 22.80 21.59 -8.44
C ARG A 124 23.55 21.78 -9.75
N ILE A 125 22.88 21.81 -10.91
CA ILE A 125 23.55 22.12 -12.19
C ILE A 125 23.90 23.61 -12.16
N PRO A 126 25.18 24.01 -12.04
CA PRO A 126 25.57 25.40 -12.25
C PRO A 126 25.26 25.73 -13.71
N ARG A 127 24.58 26.85 -13.95
CA ARG A 127 24.50 27.42 -15.29
C ARG A 127 25.86 27.96 -15.71
#